data_AF-A0A1F7D830-F1
#
_entry.id   AF-A0A1F7D830-F1
#
_cell.length_a   1.000
_cell.length_b   1.000
_cell.length_c   1.000
_cell.angle_alpha   90.00
_cell.angle_beta   90.00
_cell.angle_gamma   90.00
#
_symmetry.space_group_name_H-M   'P 1'
#
loop_
_entity.id
_entity.type
_entity.pdbx_description
1 polymer ?
#
loop_
_entity_poly.entity_id
_entity_poly.type
_entity_poly.pdbx_seq_one_letter_code
_entity_poly.pdbx_strand_id
1 'polypeptide(L)'
;MPDSWLDRLPSQERQRIRERLRSPAEYEKLREKVKGPEDLEREMERSALLAELRFAMESEPKLAEALRAQVQEDVQQHGLDSVLQTLRLSEDLKGALEKGDFTLSVQPDALTHVDQLVLVPEGKIAEALPVSQKFSEQYLGQFKKAA
;
A
#
# COMPACT_ATOMS: atom_id res chain seq x y z
N MET A 1 -4.77 -25.42 44.28
CA MET A 1 -3.77 -24.34 44.31
C MET A 1 -3.44 -24.03 42.86
N PRO A 2 -3.50 -22.78 42.38
CA PRO A 2 -3.26 -22.53 40.96
C PRO A 2 -1.75 -22.55 40.70
N ASP A 3 -1.27 -23.61 40.05
CA ASP A 3 0.09 -23.70 39.51
C ASP A 3 0.21 -22.81 38.27
N SER A 4 0.32 -21.50 38.49
CA SER A 4 0.64 -20.56 37.42
C SER A 4 2.11 -20.71 37.07
N TRP A 5 2.43 -20.87 35.79
CA TRP A 5 3.82 -20.88 35.30
C TRP A 5 4.60 -19.61 35.71
N LEU A 6 3.89 -18.52 35.98
CA LEU A 6 4.44 -17.26 36.49
C LEU A 6 5.06 -17.39 37.88
N ASP A 7 4.63 -18.36 38.69
CA ASP A 7 5.15 -18.56 40.04
C ASP A 7 6.49 -19.32 40.05
N ARG A 8 6.91 -19.87 38.90
CA ARG A 8 8.24 -20.45 38.69
C ARG A 8 9.31 -19.42 38.30
N LEU A 9 8.92 -18.17 38.09
CA LEU A 9 9.83 -17.10 37.69
C LEU A 9 10.43 -16.36 38.89
N PRO A 10 11.67 -15.84 38.77
CA PRO A 10 12.27 -14.93 39.73
C PRO A 10 11.36 -13.74 40.05
N SER A 11 11.38 -13.25 41.29
CA SER A 11 10.43 -12.28 41.81
C SER A 11 10.35 -10.97 41.00
N GLN A 12 11.49 -10.48 40.48
CA GLN A 12 11.55 -9.27 39.66
C GLN A 12 10.95 -9.47 38.26
N GLU A 13 11.21 -10.61 37.61
CA GLU A 13 10.63 -10.94 36.30
C GLU A 13 9.13 -11.19 36.42
N ARG A 14 8.70 -11.85 37.50
CA ARG A 14 7.29 -12.05 37.82
C ARG A 14 6.54 -10.74 38.03
N GLN A 15 7.15 -9.76 38.70
CA GLN A 15 6.58 -8.43 38.90
C GLN A 15 6.45 -7.69 37.57
N ARG A 16 7.52 -7.63 36.77
CA ARG A 16 7.48 -7.00 35.43
C ARG A 16 6.43 -7.62 34.53
N ILE A 17 6.32 -8.95 34.49
CA ILE A 17 5.32 -9.63 33.66
C ILE A 17 3.90 -9.40 34.17
N ARG A 18 3.69 -9.31 35.49
CA ARG A 18 2.38 -8.96 36.05
C ARG A 18 2.00 -7.51 35.75
N GLU A 19 2.94 -6.58 35.83
CA GLU A 19 2.74 -5.18 35.42
C GLU A 19 2.43 -5.11 33.92
N ARG A 20 3.14 -5.88 33.09
CA ARG A 20 2.90 -5.95 31.66
C ARG A 20 1.51 -6.48 31.28
N LEU A 21 1.07 -7.53 31.99
CA LEU A 21 -0.19 -8.25 31.72
C LEU A 21 -1.39 -7.73 32.52
N ARG A 22 -1.22 -6.76 33.42
CA ARG A 22 -2.33 -6.23 34.25
C ARG A 22 -2.31 -4.71 34.41
N SER A 23 -1.33 -3.99 33.85
CA SER A 23 -1.36 -2.53 33.87
C SER A 23 -2.33 -2.01 32.81
N PRO A 24 -3.33 -1.19 33.20
CA PRO A 24 -4.25 -0.58 32.25
C PRO A 24 -3.53 0.22 31.16
N ALA A 25 -2.43 0.89 31.52
CA ALA A 25 -1.64 1.72 30.61
C ALA A 25 -0.95 0.91 29.49
N GLU A 26 -0.54 -0.33 29.73
CA GLU A 26 0.01 -1.16 28.65
C GLU A 26 -1.06 -1.80 27.78
N TYR A 27 -2.22 -2.11 28.35
CA TYR A 27 -3.39 -2.51 27.57
C TYR A 27 -3.89 -1.39 26.67
N GLU A 28 -3.89 -0.13 27.13
CA GLU A 28 -4.22 1.03 26.30
C GLU A 28 -3.22 1.19 25.14
N LYS A 29 -1.92 1.08 25.41
CA LYS A 29 -0.88 1.08 24.36
C LYS A 29 -1.02 -0.07 23.37
N LEU A 30 -1.46 -1.25 23.83
CA LEU A 30 -1.75 -2.38 22.95
C LEU A 30 -3.01 -2.13 22.12
N ARG A 31 -4.04 -1.54 22.72
CA ARG A 31 -5.29 -1.19 22.03
C ARG A 31 -5.07 -0.10 20.97
N GLU A 32 -4.17 0.84 21.22
CA GLU A 32 -3.74 1.84 20.22
C GLU A 32 -2.95 1.22 19.06
N LYS A 33 -2.24 0.11 19.30
CA LYS A 33 -1.44 -0.59 18.26
C LYS A 33 -2.26 -1.56 17.41
N VAL A 34 -3.37 -2.06 17.93
CA VAL A 34 -4.24 -3.00 17.23
C VAL A 34 -5.21 -2.21 16.38
N LYS A 35 -5.16 -2.39 15.06
CA LYS A 35 -6.12 -1.79 14.13
C LYS A 35 -7.54 -2.21 14.47
N GLY A 36 -8.50 -1.29 14.33
CA GLY A 36 -9.90 -1.61 14.54
C GLY A 36 -10.42 -2.60 13.49
N PRO A 37 -11.52 -3.33 13.78
CA PRO A 37 -12.16 -4.20 12.79
C PRO A 37 -12.62 -3.43 11.56
N GLU A 38 -13.13 -2.20 11.74
CA GLU A 38 -13.55 -1.33 10.62
C GLU A 38 -12.39 -0.93 9.71
N ASP A 39 -11.21 -0.67 10.29
CA ASP A 39 -10.01 -0.33 9.51
C ASP A 39 -9.51 -1.53 8.71
N LEU A 40 -9.57 -2.73 9.30
CA LEU A 40 -9.23 -3.98 8.62
C LEU A 40 -10.19 -4.26 7.46
N GLU A 41 -11.49 -4.07 7.65
CA GLU A 41 -12.48 -4.23 6.58
C GLU A 41 -12.18 -3.31 5.40
N ARG A 42 -11.88 -2.03 5.66
CA ARG A 42 -11.51 -1.07 4.61
C ARG A 42 -10.22 -1.46 3.88
N GLU A 43 -9.21 -1.93 4.61
CA GLU A 43 -7.95 -2.41 4.03
C GLU A 43 -8.16 -3.67 3.16
N MET A 44 -9.02 -4.59 3.61
CA MET A 44 -9.37 -5.80 2.87
C MET A 44 -10.17 -5.48 1.60
N GLU A 45 -11.15 -4.58 1.68
CA GLU A 45 -11.88 -4.13 0.48
C GLU A 45 -10.93 -3.49 -0.52
N ARG A 46 -10.01 -2.64 -0.06
CA ARG A 46 -9.02 -2.00 -0.93
C ARG A 46 -8.11 -3.03 -1.59
N SER A 47 -7.61 -4.01 -0.84
CA SER A 47 -6.72 -5.03 -1.40
C SER A 47 -7.45 -5.94 -2.40
N ALA A 48 -8.70 -6.31 -2.12
CA ALA A 48 -9.53 -7.07 -3.05
C ALA A 48 -9.67 -6.35 -4.40
N LEU A 49 -9.94 -5.04 -4.39
CA LEU A 49 -10.09 -4.25 -5.62
C LEU A 49 -8.80 -4.12 -6.41
N LEU A 50 -7.66 -4.00 -5.72
CA LEU A 50 -6.35 -3.96 -6.37
C LEU A 50 -6.02 -5.31 -7.02
N ALA A 51 -6.39 -6.41 -6.38
CA ALA A 51 -6.25 -7.74 -6.95
C ALA A 51 -7.16 -7.94 -8.17
N GLU A 52 -8.42 -7.48 -8.11
CA GLU A 52 -9.35 -7.48 -9.25
C GLU A 52 -8.83 -6.61 -10.40
N LEU A 53 -8.36 -5.40 -10.11
CA LEU A 53 -7.76 -4.50 -11.08
C LEU A 53 -6.54 -5.15 -11.75
N ARG A 54 -5.67 -5.77 -10.96
CA ARG A 54 -4.50 -6.49 -11.47
C ARG A 54 -4.93 -7.59 -12.43
N PHE A 55 -5.89 -8.42 -12.02
CA PHE A 55 -6.43 -9.48 -12.87
C PHE A 55 -7.04 -8.92 -14.16
N ALA A 56 -7.83 -7.84 -14.07
CA ALA A 56 -8.45 -7.19 -15.21
C ALA A 56 -7.41 -6.62 -16.20
N MET A 57 -6.33 -6.01 -15.69
CA MET A 57 -5.22 -5.54 -16.53
C MET A 57 -4.46 -6.68 -17.20
N GLU A 58 -4.33 -7.84 -16.54
CA GLU A 58 -3.71 -9.04 -17.12
C GLU A 58 -4.63 -9.72 -18.15
N SER A 59 -5.96 -9.71 -17.95
CA SER A 59 -6.92 -10.35 -18.86
C SER A 59 -7.32 -9.47 -20.04
N GLU A 60 -7.42 -8.16 -19.85
CA GLU A 60 -7.93 -7.21 -20.83
C GLU A 60 -6.89 -6.13 -21.17
N PRO A 61 -6.14 -6.28 -22.28
CA PRO A 61 -5.09 -5.31 -22.63
C PRO A 61 -5.64 -3.92 -22.93
N LYS A 62 -6.88 -3.82 -23.42
CA LYS A 62 -7.56 -2.54 -23.68
C LYS A 62 -7.78 -1.73 -22.41
N LEU A 63 -8.06 -2.39 -21.30
CA LEU A 63 -8.25 -1.74 -20.01
C LEU A 63 -6.92 -1.21 -19.48
N ALA A 64 -5.86 -2.00 -19.59
CA ALA A 64 -4.51 -1.56 -19.25
C ALA A 64 -4.04 -0.35 -20.07
N GLU A 65 -4.31 -0.35 -21.38
CA GLU A 65 -4.03 0.79 -22.27
C GLU A 65 -4.84 2.04 -21.92
N ALA A 66 -6.13 1.88 -21.62
CA ALA A 66 -7.00 2.99 -21.21
C ALA A 66 -6.53 3.63 -19.89
N LEU A 67 -6.15 2.81 -18.90
CA LEU A 67 -5.58 3.31 -17.65
C LEU A 67 -4.22 3.97 -17.88
N ARG A 68 -3.38 3.44 -18.77
CA ARG A 68 -2.10 4.08 -19.13
C ARG A 68 -2.32 5.46 -19.74
N ALA A 69 -3.27 5.57 -20.67
CA ALA A 69 -3.62 6.84 -21.31
C ALA A 69 -4.15 7.86 -20.28
N GLN A 70 -4.98 7.42 -19.34
CA GLN A 70 -5.48 8.28 -18.28
C GLN A 70 -4.36 8.76 -17.35
N VAL A 71 -3.47 7.87 -16.92
CA VAL A 71 -2.33 8.27 -16.09
C VAL A 71 -1.42 9.24 -16.85
N GLN A 72 -1.23 9.04 -18.15
CA GLN A 72 -0.45 9.95 -18.99
C GLN A 72 -1.11 11.34 -19.06
N GLU A 73 -2.43 11.41 -19.19
CA GLU A 73 -3.17 12.67 -19.14
C GLU A 73 -3.01 13.36 -17.77
N ASP A 74 -3.16 12.62 -16.68
CA ASP A 74 -3.00 13.16 -15.32
C ASP A 74 -1.56 13.64 -15.06
N VAL A 75 -0.56 12.94 -15.59
CA VAL A 75 0.85 13.37 -15.56
C VAL A 75 1.05 14.67 -16.33
N GLN A 76 0.43 14.84 -17.49
CA GLN A 76 0.51 16.08 -18.27
C GLN A 76 -0.22 17.26 -17.61
N GLN A 77 -1.36 16.99 -16.96
CA GLN A 77 -2.19 18.03 -16.34
C GLN A 77 -1.66 18.48 -14.98
N HIS A 78 -1.27 17.54 -14.11
CA HIS A 78 -0.91 17.82 -12.71
C HIS A 78 0.61 17.75 -12.46
N GLY A 79 1.38 17.23 -13.41
CA GLY A 79 2.82 17.03 -13.29
C GLY A 79 3.18 15.73 -12.56
N LEU A 80 4.30 15.12 -12.96
CA LEU A 80 4.82 13.86 -12.40
C LEU A 80 4.91 13.85 -10.87
N ASP A 81 5.34 14.97 -10.30
CA ASP A 81 5.58 15.14 -8.87
C ASP A 81 4.30 15.02 -8.02
N SER A 82 3.13 15.20 -8.62
CA SER A 82 1.83 15.06 -7.93
C SER A 82 1.25 13.64 -8.02
N VAL A 83 1.52 12.97 -9.16
CA VAL A 83 1.03 11.63 -9.46
C VAL A 83 1.89 10.58 -8.76
N LEU A 84 3.18 10.83 -8.57
CA LEU A 84 4.11 9.89 -7.94
C LEU A 84 4.31 10.20 -6.45
N GLN A 85 4.55 9.14 -5.67
CA GLN A 85 4.82 9.26 -4.24
C GLN A 85 6.27 9.69 -3.94
N THR A 86 7.20 9.45 -4.88
CA THR A 86 8.64 9.72 -4.73
C THR A 86 9.12 10.81 -5.70
N LEU A 87 9.66 11.90 -5.14
CA LEU A 87 9.98 13.16 -5.83
C LEU A 87 11.42 13.26 -6.39
N ARG A 88 12.29 12.26 -6.16
CA ARG A 88 13.69 12.30 -6.60
C ARG A 88 13.96 11.29 -7.71
N LEU A 89 13.51 11.64 -8.91
CA LEU A 89 13.80 10.91 -10.14
C LEU A 89 14.98 11.55 -10.86
N SER A 90 15.81 10.73 -11.52
CA SER A 90 16.82 11.24 -12.45
C SER A 90 16.15 11.96 -13.63
N GLU A 91 16.76 13.01 -14.18
CA GLU A 91 16.17 13.79 -15.29
C GLU A 91 15.82 12.91 -16.50
N ASP A 92 16.65 11.91 -16.81
CA ASP A 92 16.39 10.94 -17.88
C ASP A 92 15.09 10.13 -17.67
N LEU A 93 14.76 9.81 -16.42
CA LEU A 93 13.56 9.05 -16.06
C LEU A 93 12.32 9.94 -16.08
N LYS A 94 12.45 11.19 -15.65
CA LYS A 94 11.37 12.18 -15.79
C LYS A 94 10.98 12.34 -17.26
N GLY A 95 11.97 12.51 -18.14
CA GLY A 95 11.73 12.63 -19.58
C GLY A 95 11.08 11.40 -20.22
N ALA A 96 11.42 10.19 -19.77
CA ALA A 96 10.78 8.95 -20.25
C ALA A 96 9.33 8.82 -19.76
N LEU A 97 9.07 9.14 -18.49
CA LEU A 97 7.74 9.08 -17.92
C LEU A 97 6.78 10.14 -18.51
N GLU A 98 7.28 11.35 -18.78
CA GLU A 98 6.49 12.40 -19.47
C GLU A 98 6.11 12.01 -20.89
N LYS A 99 6.99 11.28 -21.59
CA LYS A 99 6.71 10.73 -22.93
C LYS A 99 5.70 9.58 -22.92
N GLY A 100 5.43 9.02 -21.75
CA GLY A 100 4.52 7.89 -21.59
C GLY A 100 5.20 6.53 -21.72
N ASP A 101 6.53 6.46 -21.65
CA ASP A 101 7.31 5.22 -21.79
C ASP A 101 7.30 4.39 -20.48
N PHE A 102 6.10 3.98 -20.05
CA PHE A 102 5.90 3.19 -18.83
C PHE A 102 4.80 2.15 -18.97
N THR A 103 4.90 1.11 -18.16
CA THR A 103 3.86 0.11 -17.97
C THR A 103 3.26 0.24 -16.57
N LEU A 104 1.94 0.13 -16.48
CA LEU A 104 1.23 0.08 -15.22
C LEU A 104 1.24 -1.35 -14.66
N SER A 105 1.54 -1.48 -13.38
CA SER A 105 1.45 -2.77 -12.68
C SER A 105 1.00 -2.57 -11.24
N VAL A 106 0.41 -3.60 -10.65
CA VAL A 106 0.14 -3.66 -9.21
C VAL A 106 1.21 -4.55 -8.59
N GLN A 107 1.98 -3.99 -7.65
CA GLN A 107 3.05 -4.69 -6.97
C GLN A 107 2.95 -4.49 -5.46
N PRO A 108 3.31 -5.49 -4.64
CA PRO A 108 3.38 -5.33 -3.20
C PRO A 108 4.52 -4.38 -2.83
N ASP A 109 4.25 -3.45 -1.93
CA ASP A 109 5.29 -2.62 -1.34
C ASP A 109 6.29 -3.48 -0.53
N ALA A 110 7.57 -3.16 -0.64
CA ALA A 110 8.63 -3.95 -0.01
C ALA A 110 8.60 -3.85 1.53
N LEU A 111 8.06 -2.76 2.09
CA LEU A 111 8.01 -2.50 3.53
C LEU A 111 6.69 -2.94 4.15
N THR A 112 5.58 -2.59 3.51
CA THR A 112 4.24 -2.84 4.08
C THR A 112 3.60 -4.14 3.58
N HIS A 113 4.13 -4.73 2.49
CA HIS A 113 3.54 -5.87 1.79
C HIS A 113 2.09 -5.64 1.34
N VAL A 114 1.65 -4.38 1.30
CA VAL A 114 0.35 -4.00 0.77
C VAL A 114 0.51 -3.74 -0.72
N ASP A 115 -0.42 -4.26 -1.51
CA ASP A 115 -0.44 -4.02 -2.95
C ASP A 115 -0.64 -2.53 -3.23
N GLN A 116 0.14 -2.01 -4.17
CA GLN A 116 0.07 -0.63 -4.62
C GLN A 116 0.19 -0.55 -6.14
N LEU A 117 -0.39 0.50 -6.71
CA LEU A 117 -0.28 0.79 -8.13
C LEU A 117 1.07 1.46 -8.41
N VAL A 118 1.80 0.91 -9.37
CA VAL A 118 3.20 1.25 -9.64
C VAL A 118 3.37 1.49 -11.14
N LEU A 119 4.13 2.54 -11.46
CA LEU A 119 4.64 2.81 -12.80
C LEU A 119 6.01 2.18 -12.96
N VAL A 120 6.17 1.36 -14.00
CA VAL A 120 7.45 0.72 -14.35
C VAL A 120 7.94 1.35 -15.66
N PRO A 121 9.02 2.14 -15.65
CA PRO A 121 9.60 2.72 -16.86
C PRO A 121 10.09 1.64 -17.82
N GLU A 122 9.80 1.80 -19.11
CA GLU A 122 10.30 0.90 -20.16
C GLU A 122 11.83 1.06 -20.28
N GLY A 123 12.59 0.01 -19.93
CA GLY A 123 14.06 0.00 -19.99
C GLY A 123 14.79 0.03 -18.63
N LYS A 124 14.10 0.34 -17.52
CA LYS A 124 14.65 0.21 -16.16
C LYS A 124 13.67 -0.51 -15.23
N ILE A 125 13.66 -1.85 -15.34
CA ILE A 125 12.81 -2.76 -14.55
C ILE A 125 13.06 -2.63 -13.03
N ALA A 126 14.20 -2.07 -12.62
CA ALA A 126 14.61 -1.97 -11.22
C ALA A 126 13.92 -0.83 -10.43
N GLU A 127 13.26 0.13 -11.09
CA GLU A 127 12.66 1.29 -10.42
C GLU A 127 11.14 1.30 -10.60
N ALA A 128 10.48 0.49 -9.78
CA ALA A 128 9.05 0.55 -9.54
C ALA A 128 8.69 1.86 -8.81
N LEU A 129 7.95 2.76 -9.48
CA LEU A 129 7.55 4.04 -8.91
C LEU A 129 6.10 4.01 -8.42
N PRO A 130 5.86 4.09 -7.10
CA PRO A 130 4.51 4.05 -6.55
C PRO A 130 3.73 5.32 -6.92
N VAL A 131 2.49 5.12 -7.35
CA VAL A 131 1.53 6.21 -7.58
C VAL A 131 1.03 6.71 -6.23
N SER A 132 0.83 8.02 -6.14
CA SER A 132 0.36 8.65 -4.92
C SER A 132 -1.05 8.18 -4.57
N GLN A 133 -1.33 8.09 -3.28
CA GLN A 133 -2.56 7.48 -2.77
C GLN A 133 -3.83 8.13 -3.35
N LYS A 134 -3.81 9.46 -3.57
CA LYS A 134 -4.95 10.19 -4.11
C LYS A 134 -5.34 9.71 -5.51
N PHE A 135 -4.36 9.58 -6.40
CA PHE A 135 -4.61 9.11 -7.77
C PHE A 135 -4.93 7.61 -7.79
N SER A 136 -4.27 6.81 -6.94
CA SER A 136 -4.63 5.40 -6.78
C SER A 136 -6.10 5.20 -6.39
N GLU A 137 -6.61 5.97 -5.42
CA GLU A 137 -8.02 5.91 -5.03
C GLU A 137 -8.96 6.41 -6.13
N GLN A 138 -8.55 7.42 -6.91
CA GLN A 138 -9.31 7.91 -8.05
C GLN A 138 -9.46 6.84 -9.15
N TYR A 139 -8.37 6.16 -9.52
CA TYR A 139 -8.41 5.10 -10.52
C TYR A 139 -9.24 3.90 -10.05
N LEU A 140 -9.09 3.48 -8.79
CA LEU A 140 -9.90 2.42 -8.20
C LEU A 140 -11.39 2.79 -8.14
N GLY A 141 -11.70 4.05 -7.82
CA GLY A 141 -13.07 4.56 -7.80
C GLY A 141 -13.72 4.60 -9.19
N GLN A 142 -12.94 4.83 -10.24
CA GLN A 142 -13.44 4.76 -11.62
C GLN A 142 -13.63 3.31 -12.07
N PHE A 143 -12.70 2.42 -11.74
CA PHE A 143 -12.83 0.99 -12.01
C PHE A 143 -14.10 0.41 -11.35
N LYS A 144 -14.36 0.74 -10.08
CA LYS A 144 -15.59 0.37 -9.36
C LYS A 144 -16.90 0.83 -10.03
N LYS A 145 -16.87 1.94 -10.78
CA LYS A 145 -18.05 2.46 -11.48
C LYS A 145 -18.21 1.84 -12.87
N ALA A 146 -17.14 1.30 -13.43
CA ALA A 146 -17.10 0.69 -14.75
C ALA A 146 -17.34 -0.83 -14.70
N ALA A 147 -17.01 -1.47 -13.57
CA ALA A 147 -17.38 -2.86 -13.23
C ALA A 147 -18.86 -2.97 -12.84
#